data_AF-A0A226HU48-F1
#
_entry.id   AF-A0A226HU48-F1
#
_cell.length_a   1.000
_cell.length_b   1.000
_cell.length_c   1.000
_cell.angle_alpha   90.00
_cell.angle_beta   90.00
_cell.angle_gamma   90.00
#
_symmetry.space_group_name_H-M   'P 1'
#
loop_
_entity.id
_entity.type
_entity.pdbx_description
1 polymer ?
#
loop_
_entity_poly.entity_id
_entity_poly.type
_entity_poly.pdbx_seq_one_letter_code
_entity_poly.pdbx_strand_id
1 'polypeptide(L)'
;MKKTYYFFPVLAVLASITFACSDKEDGENYKPNYLPSIDAATLPAGNRAFTMFEDAENSSKMYDNKDRWFRVNEPLQVIQKGKDSVQVSLYSPVGLTDVKIYAKLPNYEKRFVLYNFSKVPAFHRSFHQIPLTAGKHDYELENGKTVTIDKIEGFSSGAIEFSVESTDPLFQKFKKIKSTHLVQFSAAYHTNELGKFLPMNPVLAKEAITMIINYSYALSHPLYYSTFTNFNKYKQEQAATAGTAINGALNWHGNAEDKDGTYDYLTKEEIEKTYWNYLDGRTVNMAMVGGAAALGGGALASQWESGYVTGHWLGEMSVWSHEYSHHIGWGHSSNLANSGEGGGQQEMLTDFYKYLIYLNDLPFTDPEVLKGYSKTSYLTGKYKKPEFKINPKNPFLLKYKGEGKWN
;
A
#
# COMPACT_ATOMS: atom_id res chain seq x y z
N MET A 1 37.44 -8.55 37.37
CA MET A 1 37.22 -7.18 36.86
C MET A 1 35.72 -6.95 36.72
N LYS A 2 35.12 -6.16 37.62
CA LYS A 2 33.70 -5.75 37.54
C LYS A 2 33.58 -4.58 36.57
N LYS A 3 32.73 -4.70 35.54
CA LYS A 3 32.40 -3.58 34.64
C LYS A 3 31.18 -2.85 35.20
N THR A 4 31.39 -1.59 35.56
CA THR A 4 30.36 -0.64 35.99
C THR A 4 29.65 -0.11 34.74
N TYR A 5 28.33 -0.25 34.67
CA TYR A 5 27.51 0.40 33.65
C TYR A 5 27.02 1.75 34.19
N TYR A 6 27.40 2.84 33.53
CA TYR A 6 26.82 4.17 33.78
C TYR A 6 25.54 4.30 32.95
N PHE A 7 24.39 4.32 33.62
CA PHE A 7 23.14 4.78 33.05
C PHE A 7 23.14 6.32 33.06
N PHE A 8 23.17 6.94 31.88
CA PHE A 8 22.80 8.35 31.71
C PHE A 8 21.27 8.43 31.59
N PRO A 9 20.57 9.09 32.52
CA PRO A 9 19.15 9.38 32.31
C PRO A 9 19.05 10.51 31.26
N VAL A 10 18.46 10.20 30.11
CA VAL A 10 18.01 11.21 29.16
C VAL A 10 16.78 11.87 29.78
N LEU A 11 16.97 13.07 30.35
CA LEU A 11 15.88 13.90 30.83
C LEU A 11 15.14 14.45 29.59
N ALA A 12 13.99 13.86 29.24
CA ALA A 12 13.07 14.43 28.27
C ALA A 12 12.38 15.65 28.92
N VAL A 13 12.85 16.85 28.59
CA VAL A 13 12.18 18.09 28.97
C VAL A 13 10.93 18.23 28.10
N LEU A 14 9.78 17.77 28.61
CA LEU A 14 8.47 18.09 28.07
C LEU A 14 8.18 19.56 28.40
N ALA A 15 8.47 20.45 27.44
CA ALA A 15 7.97 21.81 27.50
C ALA A 15 6.44 21.76 27.43
N SER A 16 5.77 22.15 28.51
CA SER A 16 4.32 22.28 28.61
C SER A 16 3.86 23.43 27.72
N ILE A 17 3.52 23.12 26.46
CA ILE A 17 2.86 24.09 25.59
C ILE A 17 1.39 24.17 26.01
N THR A 18 1.02 25.24 26.69
CA THR A 18 -0.37 25.55 27.05
C THR A 18 -1.03 26.20 25.83
N PHE A 19 -1.84 25.44 25.10
CA PHE A 19 -2.67 25.96 24.02
C PHE A 19 -4.03 26.39 24.57
N ALA A 20 -4.50 27.58 24.21
CA ALA A 20 -5.86 28.01 24.50
C ALA A 20 -6.80 27.42 23.43
N CYS A 21 -7.47 26.32 23.77
CA CYS A 21 -8.63 25.81 23.04
C CYS A 21 -9.90 26.19 23.81
N SER A 22 -10.90 26.70 23.11
CA SER A 22 -12.23 26.93 23.69
C SER A 22 -13.26 26.14 22.90
N ASP A 23 -13.86 25.14 23.57
CA ASP A 23 -15.07 24.50 23.07
C ASP A 23 -16.20 25.52 23.19
N LYS A 24 -16.95 25.75 22.10
CA LYS A 24 -18.11 26.65 22.16
C LYS A 24 -19.39 25.83 22.22
N GLU A 25 -20.16 26.04 23.29
CA GLU A 25 -21.54 25.58 23.37
C GLU A 25 -22.43 26.53 22.55
N ASP A 26 -23.46 25.96 21.92
CA ASP A 26 -24.34 26.62 20.95
C ASP A 26 -25.11 27.80 21.57
N GLY A 27 -24.45 28.96 21.67
CA GLY A 27 -25.12 30.25 21.86
C GLY A 27 -25.69 30.71 20.51
N GLU A 28 -26.98 31.05 20.49
CA GLU A 28 -27.84 31.23 19.30
C GLU A 28 -27.36 32.18 18.17
N ASN A 29 -26.19 32.82 18.27
CA ASN A 29 -25.68 33.76 17.27
C ASN A 29 -24.22 33.56 16.83
N TYR A 30 -23.51 32.51 17.28
CA TYR A 30 -22.16 32.25 16.79
C TYR A 30 -22.20 31.52 15.44
N LYS A 31 -21.59 32.10 14.40
CA LYS A 31 -21.38 31.44 13.11
C LYS A 31 -19.89 31.09 12.98
N PRO A 32 -19.52 29.80 13.07
CA PRO A 32 -18.14 29.37 12.90
C PRO A 32 -17.60 29.78 11.54
N ASN A 33 -16.36 30.25 11.49
CA ASN A 33 -15.66 30.56 10.24
C ASN A 33 -14.61 29.49 9.93
N TYR A 34 -15.06 28.36 9.37
CA TYR A 34 -14.19 27.28 8.97
C TYR A 34 -13.36 27.62 7.73
N LEU A 35 -12.20 26.97 7.62
CA LEU A 35 -11.38 27.07 6.42
C LEU A 35 -12.14 26.53 5.20
N PRO A 36 -12.01 27.18 4.02
CA PRO A 36 -12.71 26.76 2.81
C PRO A 36 -12.20 25.39 2.34
N SER A 37 -13.07 24.66 1.64
CA SER A 37 -12.68 23.42 0.96
C SER A 37 -11.66 23.71 -0.15
N ILE A 38 -10.73 22.78 -0.34
CA ILE A 38 -9.60 22.90 -1.24
C ILE A 38 -9.80 21.94 -2.43
N ASP A 39 -9.74 22.47 -3.65
CA ASP A 39 -9.53 21.62 -4.82
C ASP A 39 -8.03 21.53 -5.09
N ALA A 40 -7.42 20.36 -4.86
CA ALA A 40 -5.99 20.19 -5.04
C ALA A 40 -5.56 20.22 -6.52
N ALA A 41 -6.50 20.18 -7.46
CA ALA A 41 -6.22 20.42 -8.89
C ALA A 41 -6.01 21.90 -9.21
N THR A 42 -6.45 22.82 -8.34
CA THR A 42 -6.44 24.27 -8.58
C THR A 42 -5.83 25.04 -7.40
N LEU A 43 -4.65 24.62 -6.95
CA LEU A 43 -3.96 25.22 -5.83
C LEU A 43 -3.26 26.54 -6.19
N PRO A 44 -3.21 27.52 -5.26
CA PRO A 44 -2.34 28.69 -5.41
C PRO A 44 -0.86 28.28 -5.55
N ALA A 45 -0.07 29.11 -6.23
CA ALA A 45 1.35 28.83 -6.49
C ALA A 45 2.18 28.58 -5.21
N GLY A 46 1.79 29.19 -4.09
CA GLY A 46 2.43 29.00 -2.78
C GLY A 46 2.36 27.56 -2.26
N ASN A 47 1.38 26.76 -2.71
CA ASN A 47 1.18 25.39 -2.25
C ASN A 47 1.97 24.36 -3.08
N ARG A 48 2.72 24.81 -4.10
CA ARG A 48 3.68 24.01 -4.89
C ARG A 48 3.15 22.63 -5.29
N ALA A 49 1.97 22.62 -5.90
CA ALA A 49 1.33 21.40 -6.37
C ALA A 49 2.05 20.84 -7.60
N PHE A 50 2.20 19.53 -7.68
CA PHE A 50 2.67 18.85 -8.89
C PHE A 50 2.22 17.39 -8.91
N THR A 51 2.30 16.79 -10.11
CA THR A 51 2.05 15.37 -10.30
C THR A 51 3.37 14.61 -10.13
N MET A 52 3.40 13.61 -9.27
CA MET A 52 4.54 12.71 -9.13
C MET A 52 4.53 11.70 -10.28
N PHE A 53 5.70 11.18 -10.68
CA PHE A 53 5.82 10.14 -11.70
C PHE A 53 5.26 10.59 -13.07
N GLU A 54 5.46 11.86 -13.43
CA GLU A 54 5.21 12.32 -14.79
C GLU A 54 6.15 11.58 -15.76
N ASP A 55 5.67 11.24 -16.95
CA ASP A 55 6.41 10.36 -17.87
C ASP A 55 7.81 10.91 -18.20
N ALA A 56 7.94 12.24 -18.29
CA ALA A 56 9.20 12.93 -18.58
C ALA A 56 10.03 13.30 -17.32
N GLU A 57 9.58 12.93 -16.10
CA GLU A 57 10.35 13.13 -14.88
C GLU A 57 11.65 12.31 -14.93
N ASN A 58 12.75 12.88 -14.42
CA ASN A 58 14.02 12.16 -14.34
C ASN A 58 13.87 10.88 -13.49
N SER A 59 14.23 9.73 -14.04
CA SER A 59 14.12 8.43 -13.37
C SER A 59 14.88 8.36 -12.05
N SER A 60 15.93 9.18 -11.86
CA SER A 60 16.67 9.25 -10.60
C SER A 60 15.77 9.61 -9.41
N LYS A 61 14.69 10.36 -9.64
CA LYS A 61 13.73 10.74 -8.60
C LYS A 61 13.01 9.55 -7.99
N MET A 62 12.81 8.47 -8.76
CA MET A 62 12.10 7.27 -8.29
C MET A 62 12.86 6.59 -7.15
N TYR A 63 14.18 6.77 -7.11
CA TYR A 63 15.08 6.16 -6.13
C TYR A 63 15.46 7.09 -4.99
N ASP A 64 14.91 8.32 -4.95
CA ASP A 64 15.10 9.22 -3.83
C ASP A 64 14.20 8.78 -2.68
N ASN A 65 14.68 7.83 -1.87
CA ASN A 65 13.88 7.25 -0.78
C ASN A 65 13.65 8.21 0.40
N LYS A 66 14.18 9.44 0.35
CA LYS A 66 13.77 10.54 1.25
C LYS A 66 12.52 11.26 0.74
N ASP A 67 12.20 11.12 -0.54
CA ASP A 67 11.13 11.81 -1.26
C ASP A 67 10.03 10.87 -1.80
N ARG A 68 10.39 9.73 -2.41
CA ARG A 68 9.50 8.74 -3.01
C ARG A 68 9.48 7.46 -2.19
N TRP A 69 8.49 7.36 -1.32
CA TRP A 69 8.15 6.17 -0.54
C TRP A 69 6.72 6.30 -0.05
N PHE A 70 6.07 5.18 0.22
CA PHE A 70 4.78 5.18 0.91
C PHE A 70 4.58 3.89 1.69
N ARG A 71 3.72 3.92 2.72
CA ARG A 71 3.20 2.68 3.31
C ARG A 71 1.98 2.26 2.51
N VAL A 72 1.88 0.98 2.18
CA VAL A 72 0.82 0.53 1.26
C VAL A 72 -0.60 0.65 1.83
N ASN A 73 -0.75 0.66 3.17
CA ASN A 73 -2.00 0.98 3.86
C ASN A 73 -2.26 2.50 4.00
N GLU A 74 -1.32 3.35 3.61
CA GLU A 74 -1.44 4.81 3.63
C GLU A 74 -1.09 5.41 2.25
N PRO A 75 -1.80 5.06 1.14
CA PRO A 75 -1.50 5.64 -0.17
C PRO A 75 -1.63 7.17 -0.18
N LEU A 76 -2.53 7.73 0.63
CA LEU A 76 -2.60 9.16 0.91
C LEU A 76 -1.83 9.47 2.20
N GLN A 77 -0.67 10.12 2.06
CA GLN A 77 0.21 10.46 3.17
C GLN A 77 0.15 11.95 3.50
N VAL A 78 0.22 12.24 4.80
CA VAL A 78 0.33 13.60 5.34
C VAL A 78 1.55 13.64 6.25
N ILE A 79 2.58 14.38 5.84
CA ILE A 79 3.87 14.41 6.53
C ILE A 79 4.19 15.84 6.92
N GLN A 80 4.43 16.09 8.20
CA GLN A 80 4.94 17.37 8.68
C GLN A 80 6.30 17.69 8.03
N LYS A 81 6.45 18.90 7.52
CA LYS A 81 7.70 19.45 6.97
C LYS A 81 8.08 20.69 7.77
N GLY A 82 9.18 20.60 8.51
CA GLY A 82 9.62 21.70 9.38
C GLY A 82 8.62 21.97 10.50
N LYS A 83 8.48 23.24 10.88
CA LYS A 83 7.66 23.64 12.03
C LYS A 83 6.23 24.03 11.68
N ASP A 84 5.94 24.32 10.41
CA ASP A 84 4.74 25.06 10.03
C ASP A 84 4.07 24.55 8.75
N SER A 85 4.55 23.45 8.17
CA SER A 85 4.08 22.99 6.88
C SER A 85 3.80 21.49 6.87
N VAL A 86 2.94 21.05 5.97
CA VAL A 86 2.69 19.64 5.66
C VAL A 86 2.91 19.37 4.17
N GLN A 87 3.41 18.19 3.87
CA GLN A 87 3.38 17.59 2.54
C GLN A 87 2.22 16.61 2.48
N VAL A 88 1.32 16.79 1.51
CA VAL A 88 0.26 15.84 1.18
C VAL A 88 0.68 15.10 -0.09
N SER A 89 0.64 13.78 -0.11
CA SER A 89 1.04 12.96 -1.26
C SER A 89 0.09 11.80 -1.45
N LEU A 90 -0.44 11.63 -2.67
CA LEU A 90 -1.28 10.49 -3.05
C LEU A 90 -0.52 9.57 -4.00
N TYR A 91 -0.22 8.34 -3.56
CA TYR A 91 0.35 7.27 -4.40
C TYR A 91 -0.79 6.40 -4.94
N SER A 92 -1.53 6.93 -5.91
CA SER A 92 -2.66 6.23 -6.53
C SER A 92 -2.82 6.67 -7.99
N PRO A 93 -3.14 5.74 -8.92
CA PRO A 93 -3.47 6.07 -10.30
C PRO A 93 -4.83 6.74 -10.47
N VAL A 94 -5.67 6.72 -9.43
CA VAL A 94 -6.97 7.38 -9.39
C VAL A 94 -6.97 8.39 -8.25
N GLY A 95 -7.48 9.59 -8.51
CA GLY A 95 -7.64 10.62 -7.49
C GLY A 95 -8.68 10.26 -6.45
N LEU A 96 -8.76 11.06 -5.39
CA LEU A 96 -9.75 10.92 -4.31
C LEU A 96 -10.62 12.17 -4.24
N THR A 97 -11.83 12.02 -3.72
CA THR A 97 -12.75 13.12 -3.43
C THR A 97 -13.13 13.16 -1.95
N ASP A 98 -13.64 14.30 -1.48
CA ASP A 98 -14.11 14.49 -0.10
C ASP A 98 -13.13 13.95 0.96
N VAL A 99 -11.89 14.46 0.92
CA VAL A 99 -10.81 14.04 1.80
C VAL A 99 -10.67 15.02 2.95
N LYS A 100 -10.92 14.56 4.17
CA LYS A 100 -10.70 15.31 5.41
C LYS A 100 -9.38 14.89 6.04
N ILE A 101 -8.47 15.83 6.21
CA ILE A 101 -7.27 15.67 7.04
C ILE A 101 -7.58 16.21 8.42
N TYR A 102 -7.63 15.33 9.40
CA TYR A 102 -7.77 15.68 10.80
C TYR A 102 -6.40 15.91 11.44
N ALA A 103 -6.37 16.80 12.42
CA ALA A 103 -5.23 16.99 13.31
C ALA A 103 -5.63 16.72 14.78
N LYS A 104 -4.70 16.16 15.56
CA LYS A 104 -4.79 16.03 17.02
C LYS A 104 -3.57 16.67 17.68
N LEU A 105 -3.80 17.48 18.71
CA LEU A 105 -2.75 18.12 19.52
C LEU A 105 -2.45 17.26 20.76
N PRO A 106 -1.23 17.30 21.34
CA PRO A 106 -0.80 16.34 22.36
C PRO A 106 -1.61 16.43 23.67
N ASN A 107 -2.10 17.62 23.99
CA ASN A 107 -2.88 17.90 25.21
C ASN A 107 -4.35 18.21 24.90
N TYR A 108 -4.84 17.81 23.73
CA TYR A 108 -6.24 17.98 23.34
C TYR A 108 -6.80 16.66 22.81
N GLU A 109 -7.75 16.08 23.54
CA GLU A 109 -8.20 14.71 23.27
C GLU A 109 -8.92 14.55 21.92
N LYS A 110 -9.63 15.59 21.48
CA LYS A 110 -10.44 15.57 20.26
C LYS A 110 -9.59 15.91 19.04
N ARG A 111 -9.87 15.25 17.92
CA ARG A 111 -9.34 15.65 16.62
C ARG A 111 -10.27 16.63 15.91
N PHE A 112 -9.72 17.47 15.06
CA PHE A 112 -10.46 18.48 14.29
C PHE A 112 -10.01 18.51 12.83
N VAL A 113 -10.89 18.92 11.94
CA VAL A 113 -10.62 19.00 10.49
C VAL A 113 -9.65 20.14 10.22
N LEU A 114 -8.41 19.81 9.88
CA LEU A 114 -7.38 20.79 9.52
C LEU A 114 -7.50 21.22 8.06
N TYR A 115 -7.74 20.26 7.17
CA TYR A 115 -7.99 20.50 5.75
C TYR A 115 -9.17 19.67 5.27
N ASN A 116 -9.97 20.25 4.38
CA ASN A 116 -11.01 19.54 3.63
C ASN A 116 -10.72 19.68 2.15
N PHE A 117 -10.33 18.61 1.47
CA PHE A 117 -10.11 18.59 0.03
C PHE A 117 -11.33 18.04 -0.69
N SER A 118 -11.96 18.84 -1.55
CA SER A 118 -13.02 18.35 -2.44
C SER A 118 -12.48 17.34 -3.45
N LYS A 119 -11.22 17.53 -3.89
CA LYS A 119 -10.54 16.66 -4.85
C LYS A 119 -9.03 16.63 -4.60
N VAL A 120 -8.44 15.44 -4.70
CA VAL A 120 -7.00 15.16 -4.72
C VAL A 120 -6.68 14.39 -6.00
N PRO A 121 -5.94 14.96 -6.97
CA PRO A 121 -5.60 14.28 -8.23
C PRO A 121 -4.77 13.00 -8.05
N ALA A 122 -4.76 12.14 -9.07
CA ALA A 122 -3.88 10.97 -9.11
C ALA A 122 -2.40 11.39 -9.03
N PHE A 123 -1.58 10.57 -8.36
CA PHE A 123 -0.16 10.83 -8.10
C PHE A 123 0.15 12.24 -7.56
N HIS A 124 -0.80 12.89 -6.89
CA HIS A 124 -0.67 14.28 -6.46
C HIS A 124 0.37 14.48 -5.36
N ARG A 125 1.10 15.59 -5.41
CA ARG A 125 1.84 16.14 -4.26
C ARG A 125 1.62 17.64 -4.13
N SER A 126 1.42 18.11 -2.91
CA SER A 126 1.46 19.53 -2.59
C SER A 126 1.95 19.81 -1.17
N PHE A 127 2.31 21.05 -0.92
CA PHE A 127 2.79 21.56 0.36
C PHE A 127 1.81 22.62 0.86
N HIS A 128 1.45 22.56 2.14
CA HIS A 128 0.50 23.50 2.73
C HIS A 128 1.07 24.04 4.03
N GLN A 129 0.90 25.33 4.28
CA GLN A 129 1.12 25.88 5.61
C GLN A 129 0.05 25.33 6.55
N ILE A 130 0.46 24.90 7.75
CA ILE A 130 -0.43 24.47 8.83
C ILE A 130 -1.19 25.71 9.32
N PRO A 131 -2.52 25.79 9.16
CA PRO A 131 -3.29 26.99 9.48
C PRO A 131 -3.12 27.49 10.92
N LEU A 132 -2.96 26.57 11.87
CA LEU A 132 -2.69 26.88 13.29
C LEU A 132 -1.43 27.74 13.50
N THR A 133 -0.48 27.71 12.57
CA THR A 133 0.74 28.52 12.65
C THR A 133 0.60 29.89 12.02
N ALA A 134 -0.41 30.08 11.16
CA ALA A 134 -0.69 31.34 10.50
C ALA A 134 -1.55 32.27 11.39
N GLY A 135 -2.47 31.71 12.18
CA GLY A 135 -3.33 32.52 13.03
C GLY A 135 -4.34 31.72 13.85
N LYS A 136 -5.25 32.46 14.48
CA LYS A 136 -6.42 31.93 15.20
C LYS A 136 -7.50 31.51 14.21
N HIS A 137 -8.04 30.32 14.36
CA HIS A 137 -9.07 29.77 13.45
C HIS A 137 -10.10 28.93 14.20
N ASP A 138 -11.28 28.78 13.59
CA ASP A 138 -12.28 27.81 13.99
C ASP A 138 -12.12 26.51 13.21
N TYR A 139 -12.32 25.40 13.88
CA TYR A 139 -12.25 24.06 13.30
C TYR A 139 -13.45 23.21 13.69
N GLU A 140 -13.86 22.35 12.77
CA GLU A 140 -14.91 21.37 12.99
C GLU A 140 -14.29 20.15 13.71
N LEU A 141 -14.85 19.80 14.86
CA LEU A 141 -14.53 18.58 15.61
C LEU A 141 -15.19 17.36 14.95
N GLU A 142 -14.70 16.16 15.26
CA GLU A 142 -15.28 14.91 14.75
C GLU A 142 -16.75 14.68 15.11
N ASN A 143 -17.26 15.35 16.14
CA ASN A 143 -18.68 15.32 16.54
C ASN A 143 -19.51 16.46 15.92
N GLY A 144 -18.97 17.20 14.96
CA GLY A 144 -19.62 18.33 14.27
C GLY A 144 -19.63 19.65 15.06
N LYS A 145 -19.16 19.68 16.31
CA LYS A 145 -19.05 20.91 17.10
C LYS A 145 -17.85 21.75 16.66
N THR A 146 -17.83 23.02 17.05
CA THR A 146 -16.72 23.93 16.78
C THR A 146 -15.74 23.99 17.94
N VAL A 147 -14.44 24.04 17.62
CA VAL A 147 -13.38 24.50 18.52
C VAL A 147 -12.68 25.71 17.90
N THR A 148 -12.43 26.73 18.73
CA THR A 148 -11.54 27.83 18.33
C THR A 148 -10.16 27.59 18.94
N ILE A 149 -9.12 27.61 18.11
CA ILE A 149 -7.73 27.39 18.52
C ILE A 149 -6.91 28.64 18.19
N ASP A 150 -6.20 29.18 19.18
CA ASP A 150 -5.28 30.30 19.00
C ASP A 150 -4.03 29.90 18.21
N LYS A 151 -3.30 30.91 17.69
CA LYS A 151 -2.07 30.69 16.94
C LYS A 151 -1.04 29.90 17.77
N ILE A 152 -0.37 28.97 17.12
CA ILE A 152 0.73 28.16 17.66
C ILE A 152 2.04 28.58 16.98
N GLU A 153 3.09 28.86 17.76
CA GLU A 153 4.43 29.25 17.27
C GLU A 153 5.24 28.05 16.72
N GLY A 154 4.60 27.29 15.82
CA GLY A 154 5.15 26.11 15.17
C GLY A 154 5.15 24.84 16.02
N PHE A 155 5.39 23.73 15.34
CA PHE A 155 5.37 22.38 15.91
C PHE A 155 6.76 21.75 15.86
N SER A 156 7.16 21.06 16.93
CA SER A 156 8.21 20.05 16.83
C SER A 156 7.71 18.83 16.04
N SER A 157 8.63 18.02 15.52
CA SER A 157 8.26 16.80 14.80
C SER A 157 7.47 15.86 15.72
N GLY A 158 6.29 15.45 15.29
CA GLY A 158 5.42 14.53 16.05
C GLY A 158 4.58 15.20 17.14
N ALA A 159 4.64 16.53 17.29
CA ALA A 159 3.77 17.26 18.22
C ALA A 159 2.35 17.48 17.67
N ILE A 160 2.10 17.19 16.40
CA ILE A 160 0.78 17.21 15.80
C ILE A 160 0.60 15.89 15.05
N GLU A 161 -0.47 15.17 15.38
CA GLU A 161 -0.80 13.90 14.74
C GLU A 161 -1.81 14.16 13.63
N PHE A 162 -1.61 13.53 12.47
CA PHE A 162 -2.53 13.62 11.34
C PHE A 162 -3.26 12.31 11.14
N SER A 163 -4.55 12.37 10.84
CA SER A 163 -5.32 11.23 10.35
C SER A 163 -6.18 11.65 9.17
N VAL A 164 -6.54 10.71 8.30
CA VAL A 164 -7.27 11.00 7.07
C VAL A 164 -8.54 10.18 7.02
N GLU A 165 -9.65 10.82 6.67
CA GLU A 165 -10.91 10.17 6.37
C GLU A 165 -11.43 10.67 5.01
N SER A 166 -12.21 9.85 4.33
CA SER A 166 -12.89 10.23 3.09
C SER A 166 -14.09 9.34 2.83
N THR A 167 -15.16 9.88 2.28
CA THR A 167 -16.32 9.08 1.85
C THR A 167 -16.11 8.40 0.49
N ASP A 168 -14.99 8.68 -0.18
CA ASP A 168 -14.64 8.12 -1.48
C ASP A 168 -14.56 6.57 -1.41
N PRO A 169 -15.28 5.84 -2.29
CA PRO A 169 -15.27 4.37 -2.31
C PRO A 169 -13.86 3.78 -2.45
N LEU A 170 -12.96 4.45 -3.19
CA LEU A 170 -11.57 3.99 -3.32
C LEU A 170 -10.82 4.12 -2.00
N PHE A 171 -11.03 5.22 -1.25
CA PHE A 171 -10.42 5.40 0.06
C PHE A 171 -10.91 4.34 1.06
N GLN A 172 -12.18 3.96 0.99
CA GLN A 172 -12.72 2.85 1.79
C GLN A 172 -12.03 1.51 1.50
N LYS A 173 -11.59 1.29 0.25
CA LYS A 173 -10.75 0.13 -0.09
C LYS A 173 -9.33 0.26 0.49
N PHE A 174 -8.72 1.44 0.50
CA PHE A 174 -7.40 1.63 1.11
C PHE A 174 -7.41 1.34 2.62
N LYS A 175 -8.46 1.75 3.35
CA LYS A 175 -8.61 1.45 4.78
C LYS A 175 -8.68 -0.06 5.10
N LYS A 176 -9.00 -0.89 4.11
CA LYS A 176 -9.06 -2.36 4.26
C LYS A 176 -7.69 -3.03 4.13
N ILE A 177 -6.67 -2.32 3.62
CA ILE A 177 -5.32 -2.85 3.48
C ILE A 177 -4.68 -2.96 4.87
N LYS A 178 -4.35 -4.18 5.27
CA LYS A 178 -3.69 -4.52 6.55
C LYS A 178 -2.17 -4.47 6.45
N SER A 179 -1.62 -4.67 5.24
CA SER A 179 -0.18 -4.64 5.03
C SER A 179 0.39 -3.25 5.34
N THR A 180 1.38 -3.18 6.23
CA THR A 180 2.03 -1.91 6.60
C THR A 180 3.40 -1.73 5.94
N HIS A 181 3.72 -2.55 4.93
CA HIS A 181 5.00 -2.53 4.24
C HIS A 181 5.34 -1.13 3.70
N LEU A 182 6.61 -0.76 3.88
CA LEU A 182 7.18 0.45 3.30
C LEU A 182 7.63 0.17 1.87
N VAL A 183 6.95 0.74 0.88
CA VAL A 183 7.25 0.57 -0.53
C VAL A 183 8.25 1.62 -1.00
N GLN A 184 9.33 1.17 -1.62
CA GLN A 184 10.40 1.98 -2.18
C GLN A 184 10.92 1.39 -3.50
N PHE A 185 11.74 2.16 -4.20
CA PHE A 185 12.58 1.68 -5.30
C PHE A 185 14.05 1.83 -4.89
N SER A 186 14.93 1.02 -5.44
CA SER A 186 16.37 1.14 -5.15
C SER A 186 17.19 1.12 -6.42
N ALA A 187 18.04 2.13 -6.59
CA ALA A 187 18.95 2.19 -7.71
C ALA A 187 20.02 1.08 -7.64
N ALA A 188 20.35 0.62 -6.43
CA ALA A 188 21.42 -0.34 -6.19
C ALA A 188 21.30 -1.61 -7.05
N TYR A 189 20.08 -2.09 -7.31
CA TYR A 189 19.87 -3.30 -8.11
C TYR A 189 20.31 -3.13 -9.56
N HIS A 190 19.91 -2.04 -10.24
CA HIS A 190 20.29 -1.81 -11.63
C HIS A 190 21.68 -1.19 -11.79
N THR A 191 22.24 -0.56 -10.75
CA THR A 191 23.61 -0.02 -10.81
C THR A 191 24.68 -1.06 -10.50
N ASN A 192 24.41 -2.00 -9.59
CA ASN A 192 25.41 -2.97 -9.15
C ASN A 192 25.37 -4.27 -9.98
N GLU A 193 24.21 -4.62 -10.53
CA GLU A 193 24.02 -5.82 -11.36
C GLU A 193 23.46 -5.42 -12.73
N LEU A 194 24.22 -4.60 -13.45
CA LEU A 194 23.86 -4.08 -14.77
C LEU A 194 23.42 -5.20 -15.73
N GLY A 195 22.29 -5.00 -16.39
CA GLY A 195 21.70 -5.96 -17.34
C GLY A 195 20.85 -7.05 -16.68
N LYS A 196 21.11 -7.39 -15.40
CA LYS A 196 20.25 -8.28 -14.63
C LYS A 196 19.01 -7.55 -14.13
N PHE A 197 19.18 -6.33 -13.62
CA PHE A 197 18.08 -5.40 -13.35
C PHE A 197 18.17 -4.20 -14.30
N LEU A 198 17.01 -3.66 -14.65
CA LEU A 198 16.88 -2.48 -15.49
C LEU A 198 16.39 -1.28 -14.67
N PRO A 199 16.72 -0.05 -15.11
CA PRO A 199 16.20 1.13 -14.46
C PRO A 199 14.67 1.18 -14.58
N MET A 200 14.00 1.34 -13.44
CA MET A 200 12.64 1.84 -13.36
C MET A 200 12.56 3.25 -13.97
N ASN A 201 11.46 3.52 -14.66
CA ASN A 201 11.07 4.83 -15.12
C ASN A 201 9.69 5.21 -14.54
N PRO A 202 9.24 6.45 -14.68
CA PRO A 202 7.95 6.88 -14.11
C PRO A 202 6.75 6.07 -14.57
N VAL A 203 6.70 5.60 -15.83
CA VAL A 203 5.61 4.75 -16.33
C VAL A 203 5.55 3.44 -15.56
N LEU A 204 6.69 2.76 -15.41
CA LEU A 204 6.79 1.49 -14.69
C LEU A 204 6.56 1.65 -13.19
N ALA A 205 7.03 2.75 -12.60
CA ALA A 205 6.80 3.04 -11.19
C ALA A 205 5.31 3.20 -10.87
N LYS A 206 4.53 3.86 -11.74
CA LYS A 206 3.07 3.97 -11.59
C LYS A 206 2.36 2.63 -11.66
N GLU A 207 2.76 1.76 -12.59
CA GLU A 207 2.25 0.39 -12.70
C GLU A 207 2.61 -0.44 -11.45
N ALA A 208 3.86 -0.35 -10.98
CA ALA A 208 4.33 -1.02 -9.77
C ALA A 208 3.55 -0.59 -8.52
N ILE A 209 3.34 0.72 -8.32
CA ILE A 209 2.54 1.28 -7.22
C ILE A 209 1.10 0.74 -7.29
N THR A 210 0.51 0.72 -8.48
CA THR A 210 -0.86 0.20 -8.69
C THR A 210 -0.96 -1.28 -8.34
N MET A 211 -0.01 -2.07 -8.84
CA MET A 211 0.08 -3.51 -8.59
C MET A 211 0.23 -3.82 -7.10
N ILE A 212 1.15 -3.15 -6.39
CA ILE A 212 1.40 -3.46 -4.96
C ILE A 212 0.23 -3.08 -4.06
N ILE A 213 -0.53 -2.03 -4.40
CA ILE A 213 -1.76 -1.66 -3.67
C ILE A 213 -2.84 -2.73 -3.87
N ASN A 214 -3.07 -3.15 -5.11
CA ASN A 214 -4.02 -4.24 -5.41
C ASN A 214 -3.62 -5.55 -4.71
N TYR A 215 -2.34 -5.92 -4.81
CA TYR A 215 -1.79 -7.11 -4.19
C TYR A 215 -1.97 -7.09 -2.67
N SER A 216 -1.67 -5.96 -2.03
CA SER A 216 -1.84 -5.79 -0.58
C SER A 216 -3.29 -5.82 -0.14
N TYR A 217 -4.21 -5.30 -0.96
CA TYR A 217 -5.65 -5.47 -0.73
C TYR A 217 -6.07 -6.94 -0.80
N ALA A 218 -5.60 -7.68 -1.81
CA ALA A 218 -5.89 -9.10 -1.97
C ALA A 218 -5.40 -9.92 -0.76
N LEU A 219 -4.16 -9.69 -0.29
CA LEU A 219 -3.64 -10.35 0.92
C LEU A 219 -4.43 -10.00 2.19
N SER A 220 -5.02 -8.81 2.25
CA SER A 220 -5.80 -8.35 3.40
C SER A 220 -7.22 -8.93 3.43
N HIS A 221 -7.69 -9.46 2.30
CA HIS A 221 -9.06 -9.89 2.09
C HIS A 221 -9.45 -11.06 3.02
N PRO A 222 -10.66 -11.04 3.64
CA PRO A 222 -11.11 -12.11 4.53
C PRO A 222 -11.13 -13.50 3.87
N LEU A 223 -11.54 -13.59 2.60
CA LEU A 223 -11.49 -14.84 1.84
C LEU A 223 -10.06 -15.35 1.64
N TYR A 224 -9.10 -14.46 1.39
CA TYR A 224 -7.70 -14.85 1.28
C TYR A 224 -7.18 -15.37 2.63
N TYR A 225 -7.40 -14.63 3.72
CA TYR A 225 -7.02 -15.07 5.07
C TYR A 225 -7.61 -16.44 5.42
N SER A 226 -8.90 -16.64 5.18
CA SER A 226 -9.59 -17.91 5.44
C SER A 226 -9.02 -19.05 4.60
N THR A 227 -8.72 -18.79 3.32
CA THR A 227 -8.12 -19.78 2.42
C THR A 227 -6.69 -20.11 2.83
N PHE A 228 -5.86 -19.10 3.13
CA PHE A 228 -4.48 -19.26 3.56
C PHE A 228 -4.39 -20.05 4.87
N THR A 229 -5.17 -19.70 5.89
CA THR A 229 -5.17 -20.41 7.18
C THR A 229 -5.79 -21.80 7.13
N ASN A 230 -6.54 -22.11 6.06
CA ASN A 230 -7.18 -23.41 5.81
C ASN A 230 -6.79 -24.00 4.46
N PHE A 231 -5.53 -23.87 4.06
CA PHE A 231 -5.06 -24.26 2.72
C PHE A 231 -5.33 -25.72 2.38
N ASN A 232 -5.31 -26.61 3.37
CA ASN A 232 -5.71 -28.01 3.19
C ASN A 232 -7.16 -28.18 2.70
N LYS A 233 -8.09 -27.36 3.16
CA LYS A 233 -9.48 -27.37 2.67
C LYS A 233 -9.53 -26.87 1.23
N TYR A 234 -8.81 -25.80 0.91
CA TYR A 234 -8.69 -25.30 -0.46
C TYR A 234 -8.19 -26.38 -1.42
N LYS A 235 -7.14 -27.13 -1.04
CA LYS A 235 -6.61 -28.25 -1.83
C LYS A 235 -7.63 -29.37 -2.04
N GLN A 236 -8.37 -29.74 -1.00
CA GLN A 236 -9.43 -30.75 -1.08
C GLN A 236 -10.57 -30.28 -2.02
N GLU A 237 -11.04 -29.05 -1.84
CA GLU A 237 -12.10 -28.46 -2.65
C GLU A 237 -11.68 -28.29 -4.11
N GLN A 238 -10.45 -27.84 -4.36
CA GLN A 238 -9.86 -27.71 -5.69
C GLN A 238 -9.85 -29.06 -6.42
N ALA A 239 -9.31 -30.11 -5.78
CA ALA A 239 -9.25 -31.45 -6.34
C ALA A 239 -10.66 -32.04 -6.59
N ALA A 240 -11.56 -31.91 -5.62
CA ALA A 240 -12.95 -32.37 -5.75
C ALA A 240 -13.68 -31.67 -6.92
N THR A 241 -13.47 -30.36 -7.06
CA THR A 241 -14.06 -29.57 -8.14
C THR A 241 -13.47 -29.92 -9.51
N ALA A 242 -12.17 -30.23 -9.56
CA ALA A 242 -11.50 -30.68 -10.78
C ALA A 242 -11.78 -32.14 -11.15
N GLY A 243 -12.36 -32.93 -10.23
CA GLY A 243 -12.55 -34.37 -10.41
C GLY A 243 -11.23 -35.16 -10.41
N THR A 244 -10.21 -34.64 -9.74
CA THR A 244 -8.87 -35.24 -9.68
C THR A 244 -8.50 -35.65 -8.26
N ALA A 245 -7.47 -36.50 -8.11
CA ALA A 245 -6.84 -36.69 -6.82
C ALA A 245 -6.12 -35.40 -6.36
N ILE A 246 -5.90 -35.27 -5.05
CA ILE A 246 -5.01 -34.22 -4.52
C ILE A 246 -3.59 -34.54 -4.96
N ASN A 247 -2.96 -33.60 -5.65
CA ASN A 247 -1.55 -33.69 -6.02
C ASN A 247 -0.70 -32.84 -5.04
N GLY A 248 0.50 -33.30 -4.71
CA GLY A 248 1.50 -32.56 -3.91
C GLY A 248 1.15 -32.38 -2.43
N ALA A 249 1.76 -31.38 -1.80
CA ALA A 249 1.57 -31.08 -0.38
C ALA A 249 0.10 -30.79 -0.04
N LEU A 250 -0.41 -31.44 1.02
CA LEU A 250 -1.78 -31.24 1.49
C LEU A 250 -1.97 -29.88 2.20
N ASN A 251 -0.90 -29.30 2.75
CA ASN A 251 -0.95 -28.04 3.50
C ASN A 251 0.33 -27.22 3.24
N TRP A 252 0.46 -26.04 3.87
CA TRP A 252 1.72 -25.28 3.86
C TRP A 252 2.85 -26.08 4.49
N HIS A 253 4.00 -26.10 3.84
CA HIS A 253 5.23 -26.70 4.34
C HIS A 253 6.38 -25.71 4.29
N GLY A 254 7.37 -25.94 5.15
CA GLY A 254 8.46 -25.02 5.41
C GLY A 254 9.60 -25.14 4.40
N ASN A 255 10.79 -24.70 4.83
CA ASN A 255 11.99 -24.67 3.99
C ASN A 255 12.82 -25.97 4.07
N ALA A 256 12.39 -26.97 4.86
CA ALA A 256 13.10 -28.25 4.87
C ALA A 256 12.94 -28.93 3.51
N GLU A 257 13.96 -29.65 3.07
CA GLU A 257 13.87 -30.41 1.83
C GLU A 257 12.82 -31.51 1.94
N ASP A 258 11.97 -31.60 0.92
CA ASP A 258 11.00 -32.68 0.76
C ASP A 258 11.74 -33.99 0.46
N LYS A 259 11.70 -34.94 1.41
CA LYS A 259 12.33 -36.26 1.24
C LYS A 259 11.28 -37.29 0.90
N ASP A 260 11.35 -37.84 -0.31
CA ASP A 260 10.46 -38.90 -0.80
C ASP A 260 8.96 -38.57 -0.65
N GLY A 261 8.59 -37.29 -0.86
CA GLY A 261 7.21 -36.80 -0.71
C GLY A 261 6.76 -36.55 0.74
N THR A 262 7.69 -36.59 1.70
CA THR A 262 7.44 -36.21 3.09
C THR A 262 7.74 -34.73 3.30
N TYR A 263 6.69 -33.96 3.58
CA TYR A 263 6.75 -32.50 3.77
C TYR A 263 6.88 -32.10 5.25
N ASP A 264 7.59 -31.01 5.52
CA ASP A 264 7.66 -30.35 6.84
C ASP A 264 6.45 -29.42 7.05
N TYR A 265 5.27 -30.02 7.23
CA TYR A 265 4.04 -29.24 7.39
C TYR A 265 4.11 -28.26 8.55
N LEU A 266 3.72 -27.02 8.28
CA LEU A 266 3.60 -25.97 9.28
C LEU A 266 2.42 -26.25 10.21
N THR A 267 2.61 -26.00 11.50
CA THR A 267 1.53 -25.98 12.50
C THR A 267 0.57 -24.81 12.24
N LYS A 268 -0.62 -24.84 12.85
CA LYS A 268 -1.59 -23.73 12.73
C LYS A 268 -1.04 -22.40 13.23
N GLU A 269 -0.27 -22.43 14.30
CA GLU A 269 0.38 -21.23 14.88
C GLU A 269 1.44 -20.66 13.92
N GLU A 270 2.23 -21.53 13.27
CA GLU A 270 3.21 -21.11 12.27
C GLU A 270 2.55 -20.56 11.01
N ILE A 271 1.44 -21.14 10.55
CA ILE A 271 0.66 -20.63 9.42
C ILE A 271 0.11 -19.24 9.74
N GLU A 272 -0.47 -19.05 10.93
CA GLU A 272 -0.99 -17.76 11.37
C GLU A 272 0.11 -16.70 11.41
N LYS A 273 1.24 -17.02 12.04
CA LYS A 273 2.42 -16.15 12.06
C LYS A 273 2.91 -15.83 10.64
N THR A 274 2.92 -16.82 9.76
CA THR A 274 3.33 -16.65 8.36
C THR A 274 2.42 -15.69 7.63
N TYR A 275 1.11 -15.81 7.78
CA TYR A 275 0.15 -14.86 7.19
C TYR A 275 0.46 -13.41 7.61
N TRP A 276 0.69 -13.18 8.91
CA TRP A 276 1.01 -11.84 9.41
C TRP A 276 2.36 -11.31 8.91
N ASN A 277 3.33 -12.19 8.64
CA ASN A 277 4.60 -11.77 8.03
C ASN A 277 4.42 -11.23 6.60
N TYR A 278 3.40 -11.67 5.84
CA TYR A 278 3.10 -11.09 4.51
C TYR A 278 2.57 -9.65 4.58
N LEU A 279 2.15 -9.21 5.77
CA LEU A 279 1.44 -7.96 6.02
C LEU A 279 2.18 -7.02 6.99
N ASP A 280 3.43 -7.33 7.35
CA ASP A 280 4.12 -6.61 8.42
C ASP A 280 4.58 -5.20 8.00
N GLY A 281 5.58 -4.63 8.69
CA GLY A 281 6.07 -3.27 8.45
C GLY A 281 7.37 -3.17 7.67
N ARG A 282 7.94 -4.29 7.16
CA ARG A 282 9.25 -4.30 6.50
C ARG A 282 9.25 -3.52 5.19
N THR A 283 10.46 -3.18 4.73
CA THR A 283 10.65 -2.47 3.46
C THR A 283 10.63 -3.43 2.28
N VAL A 284 9.81 -3.13 1.27
CA VAL A 284 9.86 -3.77 -0.04
C VAL A 284 10.44 -2.78 -1.06
N ASN A 285 11.57 -3.16 -1.64
CA ASN A 285 12.20 -2.50 -2.76
C ASN A 285 11.74 -3.19 -4.04
N MET A 286 10.90 -2.51 -4.81
CA MET A 286 10.42 -2.99 -6.09
C MET A 286 11.47 -2.71 -7.18
N ALA A 287 11.69 -3.67 -8.08
CA ALA A 287 12.65 -3.53 -9.18
C ALA A 287 12.17 -4.22 -10.46
N MET A 288 12.71 -3.78 -11.60
CA MET A 288 12.50 -4.43 -12.89
C MET A 288 13.70 -5.29 -13.26
N VAL A 289 13.46 -6.53 -13.68
CA VAL A 289 14.53 -7.40 -14.23
C VAL A 289 14.73 -7.18 -15.73
N GLY A 290 15.96 -7.35 -16.19
CA GLY A 290 16.42 -7.10 -17.56
C GLY A 290 16.34 -8.28 -18.52
N GLY A 291 15.42 -9.21 -18.29
CA GLY A 291 15.24 -10.42 -19.09
C GLY A 291 15.81 -11.70 -18.47
N ALA A 292 16.51 -11.59 -17.33
CA ALA A 292 16.78 -12.72 -16.45
C ALA A 292 15.49 -13.15 -15.71
N ALA A 293 15.55 -14.24 -14.94
CA ALA A 293 14.47 -14.61 -14.04
C ALA A 293 14.15 -13.48 -13.06
N ALA A 294 12.88 -13.34 -12.69
CA ALA A 294 12.49 -12.48 -11.58
C ALA A 294 13.18 -12.97 -10.29
N LEU A 295 13.37 -12.05 -9.35
CA LEU A 295 14.07 -12.30 -8.09
C LEU A 295 13.40 -11.61 -6.92
N GLY A 296 13.45 -12.28 -5.78
CA GLY A 296 13.07 -11.75 -4.48
C GLY A 296 14.03 -12.23 -3.39
N GLY A 297 13.93 -11.61 -2.22
CA GLY A 297 14.76 -11.96 -1.06
C GLY A 297 15.21 -10.74 -0.28
N GLY A 298 15.23 -10.86 1.05
CA GLY A 298 15.49 -9.70 1.91
C GLY A 298 14.46 -8.60 1.63
N ALA A 299 14.90 -7.40 1.26
CA ALA A 299 14.00 -6.31 0.89
C ALA A 299 13.58 -6.33 -0.60
N LEU A 300 14.14 -7.18 -1.46
CA LEU A 300 13.86 -7.19 -2.90
C LEU A 300 12.58 -7.97 -3.21
N ALA A 301 11.74 -7.42 -4.08
CA ALA A 301 10.82 -8.18 -4.93
C ALA A 301 10.80 -7.54 -6.32
N SER A 302 10.98 -8.33 -7.37
CA SER A 302 11.10 -7.81 -8.73
C SER A 302 10.15 -8.48 -9.71
N GLN A 303 9.98 -7.85 -10.87
CA GLN A 303 9.08 -8.33 -11.93
C GLN A 303 9.62 -7.92 -13.31
N TRP A 304 9.22 -8.64 -14.35
CA TRP A 304 9.43 -8.25 -15.74
C TRP A 304 8.61 -7.02 -16.11
N GLU A 305 9.06 -6.28 -17.12
CA GLU A 305 8.32 -5.16 -17.71
C GLU A 305 6.88 -5.56 -18.08
N SER A 306 6.69 -6.74 -18.67
CA SER A 306 5.38 -7.28 -19.03
C SER A 306 4.47 -7.53 -17.83
N GLY A 307 5.04 -7.95 -16.69
CA GLY A 307 4.29 -8.18 -15.46
C GLY A 307 3.72 -6.88 -14.88
N TYR A 308 4.50 -5.79 -14.95
CA TYR A 308 4.02 -4.45 -14.58
C TYR A 308 3.03 -3.88 -15.58
N VAL A 309 3.29 -3.98 -16.89
CA VAL A 309 2.44 -3.29 -17.89
C VAL A 309 1.17 -4.06 -18.23
N THR A 310 1.18 -5.39 -18.11
CA THR A 310 0.06 -6.24 -18.55
C THR A 310 -0.32 -7.33 -17.53
N GLY A 311 0.65 -7.97 -16.90
CA GLY A 311 0.44 -9.17 -16.09
C GLY A 311 -0.53 -8.94 -14.93
N HIS A 312 -0.31 -7.90 -14.12
CA HIS A 312 -1.18 -7.64 -12.97
C HIS A 312 -2.61 -7.26 -13.35
N TRP A 313 -2.82 -6.59 -14.50
CA TRP A 313 -4.16 -6.31 -15.04
C TRP A 313 -4.90 -7.58 -15.50
N LEU A 314 -4.16 -8.61 -15.89
CA LEU A 314 -4.69 -9.93 -16.25
C LEU A 314 -4.74 -10.90 -15.05
N GLY A 315 -4.24 -10.47 -13.89
CA GLY A 315 -4.10 -11.28 -12.69
C GLY A 315 -3.02 -12.36 -12.78
N GLU A 316 -2.05 -12.24 -13.69
CA GLU A 316 -0.88 -13.13 -13.81
C GLU A 316 0.15 -12.85 -12.70
N MET A 317 -0.27 -13.09 -11.46
CA MET A 317 0.48 -12.74 -10.24
C MET A 317 1.38 -13.86 -9.73
N SER A 318 1.48 -14.99 -10.44
CA SER A 318 2.23 -16.17 -10.01
C SER A 318 3.69 -15.84 -9.67
N VAL A 319 4.42 -15.26 -10.64
CA VAL A 319 5.83 -14.86 -10.46
C VAL A 319 5.99 -13.79 -9.38
N TRP A 320 5.12 -12.78 -9.37
CA TRP A 320 5.19 -11.77 -8.31
C TRP A 320 5.00 -12.39 -6.92
N SER A 321 4.05 -13.32 -6.78
CA SER A 321 3.79 -14.04 -5.54
C SER A 321 4.97 -14.92 -5.13
N HIS A 322 5.68 -15.52 -6.08
CA HIS A 322 6.91 -16.26 -5.85
C HIS A 322 7.99 -15.35 -5.24
N GLU A 323 8.32 -14.26 -5.93
CA GLU A 323 9.38 -13.35 -5.49
C GLU A 323 9.02 -12.64 -4.18
N TYR A 324 7.75 -12.29 -4.01
CA TYR A 324 7.29 -11.72 -2.76
C TYR A 324 7.41 -12.72 -1.60
N SER A 325 7.28 -14.02 -1.85
CA SER A 325 7.45 -15.04 -0.81
C SER A 325 8.91 -15.21 -0.39
N HIS A 326 9.86 -15.02 -1.32
CA HIS A 326 11.27 -14.85 -0.97
C HIS A 326 11.52 -13.60 -0.12
N HIS A 327 10.85 -12.48 -0.44
CA HIS A 327 10.86 -11.28 0.41
C HIS A 327 10.32 -11.55 1.83
N ILE A 328 9.37 -12.49 1.98
CA ILE A 328 8.85 -12.89 3.28
C ILE A 328 9.79 -13.83 4.05
N GLY A 329 10.69 -14.55 3.35
CA GLY A 329 11.72 -15.41 3.94
C GLY A 329 11.60 -16.89 3.56
N TRP A 330 10.77 -17.22 2.57
CA TRP A 330 10.57 -18.60 2.10
C TRP A 330 11.48 -18.92 0.92
N GLY A 331 11.97 -20.15 0.84
CA GLY A 331 12.82 -20.65 -0.25
C GLY A 331 12.08 -21.63 -1.16
N HIS A 332 12.76 -22.08 -2.23
CA HIS A 332 12.15 -22.98 -3.23
C HIS A 332 11.69 -24.34 -2.69
N SER A 333 12.19 -24.76 -1.52
CA SER A 333 11.73 -25.96 -0.82
C SER A 333 10.35 -25.81 -0.20
N SER A 334 9.80 -24.59 -0.06
CA SER A 334 8.48 -24.34 0.51
C SER A 334 7.43 -24.10 -0.60
N ASN A 335 6.22 -24.63 -0.44
CA ASN A 335 5.09 -24.26 -1.30
C ASN A 335 4.56 -22.82 -1.10
N LEU A 336 5.18 -22.04 -0.22
CA LEU A 336 4.97 -20.59 -0.13
C LEU A 336 5.78 -19.83 -1.19
N ALA A 337 6.99 -20.28 -1.51
CA ALA A 337 7.81 -19.67 -2.57
C ALA A 337 7.98 -20.58 -3.80
N ASN A 338 7.32 -21.72 -3.85
CA ASN A 338 7.25 -22.54 -5.05
C ASN A 338 5.86 -23.15 -5.21
N SER A 339 5.53 -23.64 -6.39
CA SER A 339 4.36 -24.48 -6.60
C SER A 339 4.83 -25.93 -6.45
N GLY A 340 4.65 -26.52 -5.27
CA GLY A 340 4.75 -27.98 -5.15
C GLY A 340 3.73 -28.63 -6.10
N GLU A 341 3.99 -29.85 -6.55
CA GLU A 341 3.22 -30.61 -7.55
C GLU A 341 1.70 -30.55 -7.32
N GLY A 342 0.99 -29.52 -7.78
CA GLY A 342 -0.46 -29.36 -7.59
C GLY A 342 -0.92 -28.14 -6.79
N GLY A 343 -0.04 -27.21 -6.42
CA GLY A 343 -0.45 -25.89 -5.93
C GLY A 343 0.43 -25.33 -4.82
N GLY A 344 0.10 -24.10 -4.41
CA GLY A 344 0.86 -23.33 -3.44
C GLY A 344 0.45 -21.88 -3.49
N GLN A 345 1.25 -21.02 -2.87
CA GLN A 345 0.97 -19.59 -2.76
C GLN A 345 0.87 -18.93 -4.14
N GLN A 346 1.73 -19.31 -5.08
CA GLN A 346 1.71 -18.83 -6.46
C GLN A 346 0.36 -19.07 -7.14
N GLU A 347 -0.13 -20.31 -7.12
CA GLU A 347 -1.37 -20.71 -7.79
C GLU A 347 -2.60 -20.17 -7.07
N MET A 348 -2.70 -20.41 -5.75
CA MET A 348 -3.84 -19.99 -4.95
C MET A 348 -4.03 -18.47 -5.00
N LEU A 349 -2.95 -17.69 -4.85
CA LEU A 349 -3.07 -16.23 -4.94
C LEU A 349 -3.41 -15.79 -6.35
N THR A 350 -2.80 -16.37 -7.39
CA THR A 350 -3.11 -16.02 -8.79
C THR A 350 -4.59 -16.24 -9.07
N ASP A 351 -5.14 -17.39 -8.69
CA ASP A 351 -6.55 -17.70 -8.86
C ASP A 351 -7.45 -16.76 -8.05
N PHE A 352 -7.08 -16.45 -6.81
CA PHE A 352 -7.82 -15.52 -5.99
C PHE A 352 -7.81 -14.09 -6.56
N TYR A 353 -6.65 -13.63 -7.02
CA TYR A 353 -6.49 -12.29 -7.58
C TYR A 353 -7.29 -12.15 -8.89
N LYS A 354 -7.28 -13.16 -9.77
CA LYS A 354 -8.14 -13.21 -10.96
C LYS A 354 -9.62 -13.18 -10.58
N TYR A 355 -10.01 -13.87 -9.50
CA TYR A 355 -11.38 -13.79 -8.98
C TYR A 355 -11.75 -12.38 -8.51
N LEU A 356 -10.85 -11.67 -7.83
CA LEU A 356 -11.11 -10.28 -7.43
C LEU A 356 -11.21 -9.31 -8.63
N ILE A 357 -10.46 -9.53 -9.71
CA ILE A 357 -10.64 -8.76 -10.96
C ILE A 357 -12.04 -9.05 -11.55
N TYR A 358 -12.44 -10.32 -11.62
CA TYR A 358 -13.77 -10.71 -12.12
C TYR A 358 -14.91 -10.05 -11.33
N LEU A 359 -14.77 -9.98 -10.01
CA LEU A 359 -15.73 -9.30 -9.14
C LEU A 359 -15.69 -7.78 -9.26
N ASN A 360 -14.69 -7.20 -9.92
CA ASN A 360 -14.38 -5.78 -9.87
C ASN A 360 -14.19 -5.28 -8.42
N ASP A 361 -13.55 -6.09 -7.56
CA ASP A 361 -13.39 -5.79 -6.14
C ASP A 361 -12.04 -5.18 -5.77
N LEU A 362 -10.99 -5.40 -6.56
CA LEU A 362 -9.69 -4.75 -6.35
C LEU A 362 -9.81 -3.21 -6.37
N PRO A 363 -8.88 -2.48 -5.71
CA PRO A 363 -8.78 -1.03 -5.82
C PRO A 363 -8.75 -0.53 -7.27
N PHE A 364 -8.02 -1.24 -8.14
CA PHE A 364 -7.87 -0.89 -9.55
C PHE A 364 -8.01 -2.12 -10.45
N THR A 365 -8.87 -2.04 -11.45
CA THR A 365 -9.10 -3.14 -12.42
C THR A 365 -9.09 -2.67 -13.88
N ASP A 366 -9.12 -1.36 -14.12
CA ASP A 366 -9.15 -0.78 -15.46
C ASP A 366 -7.76 -0.24 -15.85
N PRO A 367 -7.05 -0.86 -16.82
CA PRO A 367 -5.76 -0.38 -17.28
C PRO A 367 -5.80 1.02 -17.93
N GLU A 368 -6.98 1.55 -18.26
CA GLU A 368 -7.13 2.91 -18.81
C GLU A 368 -6.74 4.02 -17.83
N VAL A 369 -6.69 3.73 -16.52
CA VAL A 369 -6.27 4.73 -15.52
C VAL A 369 -4.81 5.14 -15.66
N LEU A 370 -3.96 4.25 -16.19
CA LEU A 370 -2.54 4.51 -16.46
C LEU A 370 -2.20 4.56 -17.95
N LYS A 371 -2.86 3.73 -18.76
CA LYS A 371 -2.53 3.50 -20.18
C LYS A 371 -1.07 3.16 -20.39
N GLY A 372 -0.42 2.48 -19.42
CA GLY A 372 1.01 2.15 -19.47
C GLY A 372 1.39 1.43 -20.76
N TYR A 373 0.54 0.50 -21.21
CA TYR A 373 0.71 -0.25 -22.47
C TYR A 373 0.88 0.62 -23.73
N SER A 374 0.40 1.86 -23.72
CA SER A 374 0.52 2.80 -24.85
C SER A 374 1.81 3.63 -24.85
N LYS A 375 2.56 3.63 -23.73
CA LYS A 375 3.73 4.48 -23.47
C LYS A 375 5.01 3.92 -24.08
N THR A 376 4.94 3.52 -25.34
CA THR A 376 6.01 2.77 -26.06
C THR A 376 7.38 3.45 -26.07
N SER A 377 7.46 4.78 -25.95
CA SER A 377 8.75 5.51 -25.85
C SER A 377 9.48 5.27 -24.52
N TYR A 378 8.80 4.75 -23.51
CA TYR A 378 9.32 4.50 -22.17
C TYR A 378 9.42 2.99 -21.86
N LEU A 379 9.11 2.13 -22.82
CA LEU A 379 9.04 0.69 -22.64
C LEU A 379 10.00 0.01 -23.63
N THR A 380 10.59 -1.10 -23.20
CA THR A 380 11.41 -1.95 -24.07
C THR A 380 10.54 -2.84 -24.95
N GLY A 381 9.39 -3.27 -24.44
CA GLY A 381 8.39 -4.06 -25.14
C GLY A 381 7.30 -3.23 -25.84
N LYS A 382 6.61 -3.86 -26.79
CA LYS A 382 5.37 -3.35 -27.37
C LYS A 382 4.20 -4.12 -26.78
N TYR A 383 3.29 -3.41 -26.13
CA TYR A 383 2.15 -4.01 -25.45
C TYR A 383 0.83 -3.59 -26.09
N LYS A 384 -0.20 -4.39 -25.84
CA LYS A 384 -1.59 -4.07 -26.16
C LYS A 384 -2.34 -3.81 -24.85
N LYS A 385 -3.52 -3.18 -24.96
CA LYS A 385 -4.43 -3.05 -23.83
C LYS A 385 -4.69 -4.43 -23.22
N PRO A 386 -4.47 -4.62 -21.90
CA PRO A 386 -4.84 -5.85 -21.22
C PRO A 386 -6.36 -6.07 -21.26
N GLU A 387 -6.79 -7.26 -21.66
CA GLU A 387 -8.20 -7.67 -21.66
C GLU A 387 -8.37 -8.90 -20.77
N PHE A 388 -8.88 -8.69 -19.57
CA PHE A 388 -9.07 -9.77 -18.60
C PHE A 388 -10.25 -10.67 -18.97
N LYS A 389 -10.05 -11.98 -18.87
CA LYS A 389 -11.11 -13.00 -18.91
C LYS A 389 -10.83 -14.04 -17.84
N ILE A 390 -11.79 -14.26 -16.95
CA ILE A 390 -11.66 -15.32 -15.94
C ILE A 390 -11.80 -16.70 -16.61
N ASN A 391 -10.98 -17.66 -16.18
CA ASN A 391 -11.17 -19.05 -16.53
C ASN A 391 -12.44 -19.56 -15.83
N PRO A 392 -13.43 -20.13 -16.54
CA PRO A 392 -14.62 -20.73 -15.91
C PRO A 392 -14.31 -21.83 -14.88
N LYS A 393 -13.09 -22.41 -14.96
CA LYS A 393 -12.59 -23.40 -14.00
C LYS A 393 -11.83 -22.81 -12.81
N ASN A 394 -11.78 -21.49 -12.66
CA ASN A 394 -11.12 -20.87 -11.51
C ASN A 394 -11.77 -21.37 -10.20
N PRO A 395 -10.99 -21.87 -9.22
CA PRO A 395 -11.52 -22.54 -8.04
C PRO A 395 -12.36 -21.60 -7.16
N PHE A 396 -11.99 -20.33 -7.07
CA PHE A 396 -12.77 -19.34 -6.30
C PHE A 396 -14.08 -19.00 -6.99
N LEU A 397 -14.10 -18.90 -8.33
CA LEU A 397 -15.33 -18.71 -9.09
C LEU A 397 -16.30 -19.89 -8.90
N LEU A 398 -15.80 -21.13 -8.97
CA LEU A 398 -16.63 -22.32 -8.79
C LEU A 398 -17.17 -22.43 -7.36
N LYS A 399 -16.35 -22.09 -6.37
CA LYS A 399 -16.73 -22.14 -4.95
C LYS A 399 -17.73 -21.03 -4.58
N TYR A 400 -17.41 -19.79 -4.91
CA TYR A 400 -18.14 -18.60 -4.44
C TYR A 400 -19.15 -18.05 -5.46
N LYS A 401 -19.19 -18.58 -6.69
CA LYS A 401 -20.23 -18.29 -7.70
C LYS A 401 -20.44 -16.80 -8.01
N GLY A 402 -19.39 -15.98 -7.89
CA GLY A 402 -19.47 -14.53 -8.13
C GLY A 402 -19.86 -13.70 -6.90
N GLU A 403 -19.90 -14.31 -5.72
CA GLU A 403 -20.14 -13.64 -4.43
C GLU A 403 -18.82 -13.36 -3.67
N GLY A 404 -18.93 -12.64 -2.55
CA GLY A 404 -17.80 -12.43 -1.64
C GLY A 404 -16.95 -11.19 -1.93
N LYS A 405 -17.53 -10.18 -2.58
CA LYS A 405 -16.95 -8.83 -2.60
C LYS A 405 -16.77 -8.33 -1.18
N TRP A 406 -15.67 -7.62 -0.93
CA TRP A 406 -15.48 -6.99 0.38
C TRP A 406 -16.23 -5.66 0.49
N ASN A 407 -16.61 -5.06 -0.64
CA ASN A 407 -17.26 -3.74 -0.72
C ASN A 407 -18.77 -3.82 -0.79
#